data_AF-A0A0F9RFA2-F1
#
_entry.id   AF-A0A0F9RFA2-F1
#
_cell.length_a   1.000
_cell.length_b   1.000
_cell.length_c   1.000
_cell.angle_alpha   90.00
_cell.angle_beta   90.00
_cell.angle_gamma   90.00
#
_symmetry.space_group_name_H-M   'P 1'
#
loop_
_entity.id
_entity.type
_entity.pdbx_description
1 polymer ?
#
loop_
_entity_poly.entity_id
_entity_poly.type
_entity_poly.pdbx_seq_one_letter_code
_entity_poly.pdbx_strand_id
1 'polypeptide(L)'
;MGRLPSNVRHYDLQILQERHKEILRRLALGESREQVAIMLGITPAVVSYTANSSLGKAQLAVLQNGRDDTVKEISEQIKDLLPRAIEVMDGALHGKIDLDEGANVTIGQSIKAAQDILGRGGHVAPTRVQGHHLHEHKLTADDITKIKERAAAAAQVNGNLAKAEVIDAEVIEPLRLEDGNAEGSNTIRSPEPDISGSGN
;
A
#
# COMPACT_ATOMS: atom_id res chain seq x y z
N MET A 1 37.05 -35.36 8.96
CA MET A 1 35.76 -35.95 8.59
C MET A 1 34.64 -34.98 9.00
N GLY A 2 34.15 -34.15 8.09
CA GLY A 2 33.05 -33.23 8.37
C GLY A 2 31.70 -33.94 8.28
N ARG A 3 30.82 -33.75 9.28
CA ARG A 3 29.44 -34.26 9.24
C ARG A 3 28.64 -33.49 8.19
N LEU A 4 28.06 -34.20 7.23
CA LEU A 4 27.06 -33.64 6.32
C LEU A 4 25.76 -33.37 7.11
N PRO A 5 25.08 -32.24 6.88
CA PRO A 5 23.81 -31.95 7.54
C PRO A 5 22.76 -32.97 7.11
N SER A 6 22.26 -33.78 8.05
CA SER A 6 21.13 -34.67 7.80
C SER A 6 19.87 -33.84 7.66
N ASN A 7 19.28 -33.81 6.46
CA ASN A 7 18.04 -33.09 6.12
C ASN A 7 16.77 -33.78 6.69
N VAL A 8 16.87 -34.44 7.85
CA VAL A 8 15.74 -35.11 8.49
C VAL A 8 15.07 -34.09 9.39
N ARG A 9 13.88 -33.63 8.98
CA ARG A 9 13.04 -32.73 9.79
C ARG A 9 12.53 -33.52 10.99
N HIS A 10 13.16 -33.36 12.15
CA HIS A 10 12.79 -34.04 13.39
C HIS A 10 11.41 -33.63 13.96
N TYR A 11 10.76 -32.61 13.39
CA TYR A 11 9.54 -32.01 13.92
C TYR A 11 8.37 -32.06 12.93
N ASP A 12 8.23 -33.15 12.16
CA ASP A 12 7.04 -33.30 11.34
C ASP A 12 5.86 -33.78 12.19
N LEU A 13 4.70 -33.13 12.03
CA LEU A 13 3.51 -33.47 12.78
C LEU A 13 2.90 -34.75 12.22
N GLN A 14 2.67 -35.75 13.08
CA GLN A 14 2.00 -36.99 12.69
C GLN A 14 0.48 -36.83 12.62
N ILE A 15 -0.10 -35.97 13.46
CA ILE A 15 -1.55 -35.74 13.57
C ILE A 15 -1.83 -34.25 13.79
N LEU A 16 -2.83 -33.71 13.07
CA LEU A 16 -3.36 -32.36 13.29
C LEU A 16 -4.40 -32.35 14.41
N GLN A 17 -3.99 -31.88 15.59
CA GLN A 17 -4.88 -31.57 16.70
C GLN A 17 -5.71 -30.31 16.43
N GLU A 18 -6.75 -30.08 17.23
CA GLU A 18 -7.64 -28.92 17.09
C GLU A 18 -6.90 -27.58 17.15
N ARG A 19 -5.93 -27.45 18.06
CA ARG A 19 -5.08 -26.24 18.14
C ARG A 19 -4.29 -26.00 16.85
N HIS A 20 -3.74 -27.06 16.24
CA HIS A 20 -3.04 -26.94 14.95
C HIS A 20 -3.99 -26.51 13.84
N LYS A 21 -5.21 -27.05 13.80
CA LYS A 21 -6.23 -26.65 12.82
C LYS A 21 -6.63 -25.19 12.97
N GLU A 22 -6.77 -24.70 14.20
CA GLU A 22 -7.08 -23.29 14.46
C GLU A 22 -5.94 -22.36 14.03
N ILE A 23 -4.68 -22.72 14.30
CA ILE A 23 -3.50 -22.00 13.77
C ILE A 23 -3.57 -21.90 12.24
N LEU A 24 -3.80 -23.03 11.55
CA LEU A 24 -3.83 -23.07 10.09
C LEU A 24 -5.02 -22.30 9.52
N ARG A 25 -6.18 -22.31 10.18
CA ARG A 25 -7.35 -21.51 9.80
C ARG A 25 -7.03 -20.02 9.84
N ARG A 26 -6.43 -19.53 10.92
CA ARG A 26 -6.06 -18.12 11.06
C ARG A 26 -4.99 -17.68 10.06
N LEU A 27 -3.99 -18.52 9.82
CA LEU A 27 -3.02 -18.28 8.75
C LEU A 27 -3.67 -18.26 7.38
N ALA A 28 -4.62 -19.18 7.12
CA ALA A 28 -5.37 -19.19 5.88
C ALA A 28 -6.22 -17.92 5.72
N LEU A 29 -6.68 -17.28 6.81
CA LEU A 29 -7.37 -15.99 6.81
C LEU A 29 -6.45 -14.80 6.48
N GLY A 30 -5.13 -14.96 6.62
CA GLY A 30 -4.13 -13.92 6.34
C GLY A 30 -3.55 -13.26 7.59
N GLU A 31 -3.86 -13.77 8.80
CA GLU A 31 -3.25 -13.27 10.04
C GLU A 31 -1.73 -13.54 10.03
N SER A 32 -0.94 -12.61 10.57
CA SER A 32 0.50 -12.81 10.71
C SER A 32 0.80 -13.89 11.76
N ARG A 33 1.93 -14.58 11.64
CA ARG A 33 2.33 -15.62 12.61
C ARG A 33 2.46 -15.07 14.04
N GLU A 34 2.83 -13.79 14.16
CA GLU A 34 2.93 -13.08 15.44
C GLU A 34 1.54 -12.83 16.04
N GLN A 35 0.59 -12.38 15.21
CA GLN A 35 -0.80 -12.18 15.65
C GLN A 35 -1.43 -13.49 16.11
N VAL A 36 -1.27 -14.57 15.34
CA VAL A 36 -1.80 -15.89 15.70
C VAL A 36 -1.19 -16.38 17.02
N ALA A 37 0.11 -16.17 17.22
CA ALA A 37 0.82 -16.55 18.44
C ALA A 37 0.27 -15.79 19.66
N ILE A 38 0.09 -14.47 19.55
CA ILE A 38 -0.48 -13.62 20.61
C ILE A 38 -1.91 -14.07 20.93
N MET A 39 -2.76 -14.25 19.91
CA MET A 39 -4.17 -14.61 20.09
C MET A 39 -4.38 -15.99 20.73
N LEU A 40 -3.49 -16.94 20.47
CA LEU A 40 -3.57 -18.30 21.00
C LEU A 40 -2.71 -18.53 22.25
N GLY A 41 -1.96 -17.52 22.71
CA GLY A 41 -1.05 -17.63 23.85
C GLY A 41 0.06 -18.66 23.65
N ILE A 42 0.60 -18.76 22.43
CA ILE A 42 1.67 -19.70 22.06
C ILE A 42 2.88 -18.95 21.51
N THR A 43 4.01 -19.63 21.35
CA THR A 43 5.20 -19.03 20.73
C THR A 43 5.08 -19.00 19.20
N PRO A 44 5.63 -17.97 18.51
CA PRO A 44 5.65 -17.92 17.05
C PRO A 44 6.35 -19.12 16.39
N ALA A 45 7.29 -19.75 17.11
CA ALA A 45 7.97 -20.96 16.66
C ALA A 45 6.98 -22.13 16.45
N VAL A 46 6.03 -22.32 17.36
CA VAL A 46 5.00 -23.38 17.24
C VAL A 46 4.12 -23.16 16.02
N VAL A 47 3.72 -21.91 15.75
CA VAL A 47 2.97 -21.54 14.55
C VAL A 47 3.77 -21.87 13.28
N SER A 48 5.06 -21.52 13.27
CA SER A 48 5.96 -21.80 12.14
C SER A 48 6.13 -23.30 11.90
N TYR A 49 6.36 -24.10 12.95
CA TYR A 49 6.50 -25.56 12.82
C TYR A 49 5.20 -26.21 12.35
N THR A 50 4.06 -25.77 12.88
CA THR A 50 2.74 -26.26 12.46
C THR A 50 2.50 -25.98 10.98
N ALA A 51 2.71 -24.73 10.54
CA ALA A 51 2.50 -24.32 9.15
C ALA A 51 3.47 -24.99 8.16
N ASN A 52 4.70 -25.26 8.58
CA ASN A 52 5.74 -25.83 7.72
C ASN A 52 5.80 -27.37 7.73
N SER A 53 5.03 -28.02 8.60
CA SER A 53 4.84 -29.48 8.60
C SER A 53 4.17 -29.97 7.31
N SER A 54 4.41 -31.23 6.93
CA SER A 54 3.82 -31.83 5.72
C SER A 54 2.29 -31.78 5.76
N LEU A 55 1.69 -32.21 6.88
CA LEU A 55 0.25 -32.15 7.12
C LEU A 55 -0.28 -30.71 7.17
N GLY A 56 0.45 -29.80 7.81
CA GLY A 56 0.06 -28.40 7.90
C GLY A 56 -0.01 -27.72 6.54
N LYS A 57 0.97 -27.96 5.67
CA LYS A 57 0.97 -27.47 4.30
C LYS A 57 -0.19 -28.04 3.48
N ALA A 58 -0.43 -29.35 3.58
CA ALA A 58 -1.54 -29.99 2.88
C ALA A 58 -2.90 -29.42 3.31
N GLN A 59 -3.13 -29.27 4.61
CA GLN A 59 -4.37 -28.70 5.14
C GLN A 59 -4.53 -27.23 4.78
N LEU A 60 -3.44 -26.45 4.80
CA LEU A 60 -3.47 -25.03 4.43
C LEU A 60 -3.79 -24.86 2.94
N ALA A 61 -3.24 -25.73 2.07
CA ALA A 61 -3.60 -25.76 0.66
C ALA A 61 -5.09 -26.08 0.45
N VAL A 62 -5.66 -27.03 1.19
CA VAL A 62 -7.11 -27.32 1.14
C VAL A 62 -7.94 -26.09 1.52
N LEU A 63 -7.56 -25.39 2.58
CA LEU A 63 -8.26 -24.17 3.03
C LEU A 63 -8.15 -23.03 2.02
N GLN A 64 -6.98 -22.85 1.41
CA GLN A 64 -6.76 -21.83 0.37
C GLN A 64 -7.56 -22.15 -0.89
N ASN A 65 -7.52 -23.38 -1.37
CA ASN A 65 -8.30 -23.81 -2.53
C ASN A 65 -9.80 -23.59 -2.31
N GLY A 66 -10.33 -23.94 -1.13
CA GLY A 66 -11.75 -23.70 -0.82
C GLY A 66 -12.12 -22.21 -0.82
N ARG A 67 -11.20 -21.33 -0.41
CA ARG A 67 -11.40 -19.87 -0.53
C ARG A 67 -11.38 -19.43 -1.99
N ASP A 68 -10.42 -19.91 -2.77
CA ASP A 68 -10.27 -19.57 -4.18
C ASP A 68 -11.48 -20.04 -5.00
N ASP A 69 -12.02 -21.22 -4.69
CA ASP A 69 -13.25 -21.75 -5.29
C ASP A 69 -14.46 -20.85 -5.01
N THR A 70 -14.58 -20.35 -3.78
CA THR A 70 -15.66 -19.41 -3.41
C THR A 70 -15.51 -18.07 -4.16
N VAL A 71 -14.28 -17.58 -4.28
CA VAL A 71 -14.00 -16.34 -5.04
C VAL A 71 -14.32 -16.54 -6.53
N LYS A 72 -14.02 -17.73 -7.07
CA LYS A 72 -14.36 -18.09 -8.45
C LYS A 72 -15.87 -18.12 -8.67
N GLU A 73 -16.62 -18.77 -7.78
CA GLU A 73 -18.09 -18.82 -7.85
C GLU A 73 -18.71 -17.42 -7.81
N ILE A 74 -18.27 -16.56 -6.89
CA ILE A 74 -18.74 -15.17 -6.81
C ILE A 74 -18.38 -14.40 -8.09
N SER A 75 -17.18 -14.62 -8.64
CA SER A 75 -16.76 -13.99 -9.89
C SER A 75 -17.61 -14.43 -11.09
N GLU A 76 -18.02 -15.70 -11.13
CA GLU A 76 -18.95 -16.23 -12.13
C GLU A 76 -20.35 -15.59 -11.97
N GLN A 77 -20.87 -15.52 -10.75
CA GLN A 77 -22.15 -14.85 -10.48
C GLN A 77 -22.13 -13.37 -10.89
N ILE A 78 -21.03 -12.65 -10.65
CA ILE A 78 -20.89 -11.25 -11.09
C ILE A 78 -20.93 -11.18 -12.63
N LYS A 79 -20.25 -12.08 -13.34
CA LYS A 79 -20.26 -12.11 -14.81
C LYS A 79 -21.66 -12.33 -15.37
N ASP A 80 -22.44 -13.21 -14.76
CA ASP A 80 -23.82 -13.48 -15.18
C ASP A 80 -24.75 -12.26 -14.98
N LEU A 81 -24.42 -11.39 -14.02
CA LEU A 81 -25.16 -10.15 -13.77
C LEU A 81 -24.75 -8.97 -14.68
N LEU A 82 -23.59 -9.05 -15.34
CA LEU A 82 -23.09 -7.94 -16.19
C LEU A 82 -24.04 -7.57 -17.34
N PRO A 83 -24.61 -8.52 -18.13
CA PRO A 83 -25.53 -8.17 -19.20
C PRO A 83 -26.75 -7.40 -18.70
N ARG A 84 -27.32 -7.81 -17.55
CA ARG A 84 -28.46 -7.14 -16.92
C ARG A 84 -28.10 -5.73 -16.47
N ALA A 85 -26.90 -5.54 -15.92
CA ALA A 85 -26.44 -4.21 -15.54
C ALA A 85 -26.31 -3.28 -16.76
N ILE A 86 -25.87 -3.80 -17.92
CA ILE A 86 -25.83 -3.05 -19.18
C ILE A 86 -27.24 -2.67 -19.63
N GLU A 87 -28.20 -3.60 -19.60
CA GLU A 87 -29.61 -3.33 -19.98
C GLU A 87 -30.23 -2.23 -19.11
N VAL A 88 -29.99 -2.25 -17.79
CA VAL A 88 -30.47 -1.20 -16.88
C VAL A 88 -29.85 0.16 -17.23
N MET A 89 -28.57 0.19 -17.55
CA MET A 89 -27.89 1.43 -17.96
C MET A 89 -28.40 1.94 -19.32
N ASP A 90 -28.62 1.06 -20.29
CA ASP A 90 -29.18 1.40 -21.60
C ASP A 90 -30.61 1.92 -21.49
N GLY A 91 -31.44 1.26 -20.67
CA GLY A 91 -32.79 1.71 -20.33
C GLY A 91 -32.78 3.09 -19.66
N ALA A 92 -31.85 3.35 -18.75
CA ALA A 92 -31.69 4.66 -18.10
C ALA A 92 -31.37 5.76 -19.12
N LEU A 93 -30.45 5.48 -20.05
CA LEU A 93 -30.01 6.44 -21.08
C LEU A 93 -31.13 6.79 -22.05
N HIS A 94 -31.98 5.81 -22.40
CA HIS A 94 -33.09 6.00 -23.35
C HIS A 94 -34.42 6.36 -22.68
N GLY A 95 -34.47 6.50 -21.35
CA GLY A 95 -35.68 6.80 -20.59
C GLY A 95 -36.73 5.68 -20.62
N LYS A 96 -36.31 4.42 -20.82
CA LYS A 96 -37.15 3.22 -20.95
C LYS A 96 -37.07 2.30 -19.74
N ILE A 97 -36.87 2.85 -18.54
CA ILE A 97 -36.91 2.04 -17.32
C ILE A 97 -38.35 1.96 -16.84
N ASP A 98 -39.00 0.87 -17.18
CA ASP A 98 -40.24 0.47 -16.55
C ASP A 98 -39.88 -0.19 -15.21
N LEU A 99 -40.01 0.56 -14.12
CA LEU A 99 -39.98 -0.03 -12.78
C LEU A 99 -41.34 -0.68 -12.53
N ASP A 100 -41.33 -1.94 -12.08
CA ASP A 100 -42.56 -2.59 -11.61
C ASP A 100 -43.21 -1.72 -10.53
N GLU A 101 -44.53 -1.49 -10.64
CA GLU A 101 -45.29 -0.60 -9.75
C GLU A 101 -45.26 -0.98 -8.26
N GLY A 102 -44.69 -2.15 -7.91
CA GLY A 102 -44.47 -2.61 -6.53
C GLY A 102 -43.01 -2.55 -6.05
N ALA A 103 -42.07 -2.10 -6.87
CA ALA A 103 -40.66 -2.03 -6.48
C ALA A 103 -40.38 -0.76 -5.66
N ASN A 104 -39.95 -0.94 -4.40
CA ASN A 104 -39.51 0.16 -3.53
C ASN A 104 -38.14 0.76 -3.91
N VAL A 105 -37.69 0.56 -5.16
CA VAL A 105 -36.35 0.96 -5.61
C VAL A 105 -36.49 2.14 -6.56
N THR A 106 -35.79 3.22 -6.26
CA THR A 106 -35.76 4.41 -7.12
C THR A 106 -34.86 4.16 -8.34
N ILE A 107 -35.14 4.80 -9.47
CA ILE A 107 -34.32 4.69 -10.71
C ILE A 107 -32.84 4.95 -10.42
N GLY A 108 -32.53 5.96 -9.59
CA GLY A 108 -31.16 6.30 -9.20
C GLY A 108 -30.46 5.18 -8.42
N GLN A 109 -31.18 4.43 -7.58
CA GLN A 109 -30.63 3.27 -6.87
C GLN A 109 -30.32 2.12 -7.84
N SER A 110 -31.19 1.89 -8.82
CA SER A 110 -30.96 0.86 -9.86
C SER A 110 -29.73 1.18 -10.72
N ILE A 111 -29.58 2.44 -11.13
CA ILE A 111 -28.38 2.90 -11.88
C ILE A 111 -27.12 2.72 -11.04
N LYS A 112 -27.15 3.12 -9.76
CA LYS A 112 -25.99 2.96 -8.86
C LYS A 112 -25.61 1.49 -8.68
N ALA A 113 -26.59 0.61 -8.47
CA ALA A 113 -26.35 -0.83 -8.35
C ALA A 113 -25.75 -1.41 -9.63
N ALA A 114 -26.26 -1.01 -10.81
CA ALA A 114 -25.71 -1.42 -12.10
C ALA A 114 -24.26 -0.94 -12.28
N GLN A 115 -23.96 0.31 -11.92
CA GLN A 115 -22.60 0.85 -11.95
C GLN A 115 -21.65 0.09 -11.01
N ASP A 116 -22.10 -0.27 -9.81
CA ASP A 116 -21.31 -1.06 -8.85
C ASP A 116 -21.03 -2.48 -9.38
N ILE A 117 -22.01 -3.13 -10.02
CA ILE A 117 -21.84 -4.45 -10.66
C ILE A 117 -20.84 -4.37 -11.82
N LEU A 118 -21.00 -3.40 -12.72
CA LEU A 118 -20.08 -3.16 -13.83
C LEU A 118 -18.66 -2.88 -13.33
N GLY A 119 -18.54 -2.09 -12.26
CA GLY A 119 -17.26 -1.80 -11.63
C GLY A 119 -16.59 -3.04 -11.06
N ARG A 120 -17.33 -3.90 -10.34
CA ARG A 120 -16.81 -5.18 -9.84
C ARG A 120 -16.44 -6.16 -10.96
N GLY A 121 -17.12 -6.08 -12.11
CA GLY A 121 -16.75 -6.82 -13.32
C GLY A 121 -15.47 -6.32 -14.02
N GLY A 122 -14.86 -5.22 -13.54
CA GLY A 122 -13.65 -4.65 -14.12
C GLY A 122 -13.88 -3.53 -15.12
N HIS A 123 -15.12 -3.04 -15.30
CA HIS A 123 -15.46 -1.96 -16.22
C HIS A 123 -15.43 -0.56 -15.55
N VAL A 124 -14.54 -0.36 -14.57
CA VAL A 124 -14.38 0.95 -13.90
C VAL A 124 -13.56 1.88 -14.78
N ALA A 125 -14.00 3.13 -14.94
CA ALA A 125 -13.19 4.16 -15.56
C ALA A 125 -11.91 4.42 -14.74
N PRO A 126 -10.71 4.48 -15.34
CA PRO A 126 -9.47 4.72 -14.61
C PRO A 126 -9.52 6.08 -13.91
N THR A 127 -9.46 6.08 -12.58
CA THR A 127 -9.65 7.29 -11.76
C THR A 127 -8.38 8.10 -11.55
N ARG A 128 -7.21 7.45 -11.58
CA ARG A 128 -5.92 8.12 -11.36
C ARG A 128 -4.79 7.40 -12.10
N VAL A 129 -4.28 8.03 -13.16
CA VAL A 129 -2.99 7.64 -13.76
C VAL A 129 -1.90 8.31 -12.94
N GLN A 130 -1.39 7.62 -11.90
CA GLN A 130 -0.17 8.06 -11.24
C GLN A 130 1.00 7.70 -12.16
N GLY A 131 1.42 8.67 -12.99
CA GLY A 131 2.71 8.60 -13.65
C GLY A 131 3.78 8.69 -12.58
N HIS A 132 4.39 7.57 -12.22
CA HIS A 132 5.67 7.62 -11.53
C HIS A 132 6.68 8.18 -12.53
N HIS A 133 6.88 9.50 -12.50
CA HIS A 133 8.13 10.05 -12.98
C HIS A 133 9.20 9.50 -12.04
N LEU A 134 9.75 8.34 -12.41
CA LEU A 134 11.01 7.87 -11.88
C LEU A 134 12.02 8.96 -12.25
N HIS A 135 12.17 9.94 -11.37
CA HIS A 135 13.40 10.68 -11.26
C HIS A 135 14.44 9.70 -10.69
N GLU A 136 14.77 8.65 -11.46
CA GLU A 136 16.09 8.04 -11.35
C GLU A 136 17.06 9.16 -11.74
N HIS A 137 17.49 9.93 -10.75
CA HIS A 137 18.55 10.89 -10.89
C HIS A 137 19.86 10.12 -11.15
N LYS A 138 20.02 9.58 -12.36
CA LYS A 138 21.33 9.24 -12.94
C LYS A 138 22.02 10.51 -13.48
N LEU A 139 21.86 11.62 -12.77
CA LEU A 139 22.72 12.78 -12.96
C LEU A 139 23.76 12.66 -11.85
N THR A 140 24.92 12.12 -12.20
CA THR A 140 26.08 12.15 -11.33
C THR A 140 26.55 13.59 -11.13
N ALA A 141 27.36 13.85 -10.11
CA ALA A 141 27.93 15.18 -9.89
C ALA A 141 28.63 15.71 -11.16
N ASP A 142 29.27 14.82 -11.91
CA ASP A 142 29.91 15.12 -13.19
C ASP A 142 28.91 15.59 -14.26
N ASP A 143 27.72 14.98 -14.33
CA ASP A 143 26.69 15.40 -15.29
C ASP A 143 26.16 16.80 -14.96
N ILE A 144 26.04 17.11 -13.66
CA ILE A 144 25.64 18.44 -13.20
C ILE A 144 26.69 19.49 -13.59
N THR A 145 27.99 19.18 -13.45
CA THR A 145 29.06 20.10 -13.88
C THR A 145 29.05 20.33 -15.39
N LYS A 146 28.91 19.27 -16.19
CA LYS A 146 28.81 19.39 -17.66
C LYS A 146 27.58 20.16 -18.12
N ILE A 147 26.45 20.03 -17.41
CA ILE A 147 25.25 20.82 -17.69
C ILE A 147 25.49 22.31 -17.34
N LYS A 148 26.14 22.60 -16.22
CA LYS A 148 26.50 23.97 -15.82
C LYS A 148 27.48 24.61 -16.81
N GLU A 149 28.50 23.89 -17.25
CA GLU A 149 29.47 24.37 -18.24
C GLU A 149 28.81 24.66 -19.59
N ARG A 150 27.94 23.76 -20.08
CA ARG A 150 27.15 24.01 -21.30
C ARG A 150 26.22 25.21 -21.15
N ALA A 151 25.57 25.35 -20.00
CA ALA A 151 24.71 26.49 -19.72
C ALA A 151 25.51 27.81 -19.66
N ALA A 152 26.70 27.80 -19.06
CA ALA A 152 27.58 28.97 -18.99
C ALA A 152 28.11 29.36 -20.38
N ALA A 153 28.54 28.39 -21.20
CA ALA A 153 28.96 28.63 -22.57
C ALA A 153 27.82 29.20 -23.42
N ALA A 154 26.62 28.64 -23.31
CA ALA A 154 25.44 29.16 -24.00
C ALA A 154 25.05 30.57 -23.53
N ALA A 155 25.15 30.85 -22.23
CA ALA A 155 24.89 32.17 -21.66
C ALA A 155 25.92 33.22 -22.11
N GLN A 156 27.18 32.82 -22.30
CA GLN A 156 28.24 33.69 -22.78
C GLN A 156 28.05 34.05 -24.26
N VAL A 157 27.63 33.10 -25.10
CA VAL A 157 27.27 33.35 -26.51
C VAL A 157 26.03 34.25 -26.60
N ASN A 158 25.06 34.06 -25.72
CA ASN A 158 23.83 34.87 -25.68
C ASN A 158 24.00 36.23 -24.99
N GLY A 159 25.23 36.59 -24.56
CA GLY A 159 25.54 37.91 -24.00
C GLY A 159 25.03 38.16 -22.58
N ASN A 160 24.59 37.12 -21.86
CA ASN A 160 23.96 37.23 -20.54
C ASN A 160 24.93 37.10 -19.35
N LEU A 161 26.25 37.02 -19.59
CA LEU A 161 27.27 37.01 -18.54
C LEU A 161 28.10 38.30 -18.60
N ALA A 162 27.97 39.15 -17.58
CA ALA A 162 28.88 40.27 -17.35
C ALA A 162 30.25 39.71 -16.93
N LYS A 163 31.32 40.10 -17.63
CA LYS A 163 32.70 39.80 -17.21
C LYS A 163 33.00 40.61 -15.95
N ALA A 164 32.92 39.97 -14.78
CA ALA A 164 33.47 40.54 -13.56
C ALA A 164 34.99 40.32 -13.59
N GLU A 165 35.77 41.38 -13.79
CA GLU A 165 37.19 41.37 -13.49
C GLU A 165 37.35 41.21 -11.98
N VAL A 166 37.97 40.11 -11.56
CA VAL A 166 38.30 39.87 -10.15
C VAL A 166 39.48 40.80 -9.83
N ILE A 167 39.21 41.86 -9.07
CA ILE A 167 40.24 42.66 -8.41
C ILE A 167 40.63 41.87 -7.17
N ASP A 168 41.91 41.52 -7.04
CA ASP A 168 42.47 40.84 -5.86
C ASP A 168 42.16 41.67 -4.61
N ALA A 169 41.19 41.21 -3.82
CA ALA A 169 40.89 41.79 -2.51
C ALA A 169 41.84 41.15 -1.49
N GLU A 170 42.64 41.97 -0.82
CA GLU A 170 43.45 41.57 0.33
C GLU A 170 42.60 40.84 1.37
N VAL A 171 43.11 39.68 1.82
CA VAL A 171 42.53 38.87 2.88
C VAL A 171 42.61 39.64 4.19
N ILE A 172 41.50 40.20 4.65
CA ILE A 172 41.36 40.70 6.02
C ILE A 172 41.01 39.49 6.90
N GLU A 173 41.89 39.16 7.84
CA GLU A 173 41.66 38.12 8.84
C GLU A 173 40.37 38.41 9.65
N PRO A 174 39.45 37.43 9.79
CA PRO A 174 38.27 37.64 10.60
C PRO A 174 38.64 37.72 12.09
N LEU A 175 38.34 38.86 12.71
CA LEU A 175 38.33 39.05 14.16
C LEU A 175 37.47 37.94 14.81
N ARG A 176 38.11 37.14 15.67
CA ARG A 176 37.44 36.18 16.58
C ARG A 176 36.36 36.91 17.37
N LEU A 177 35.10 36.58 17.10
CA LEU A 177 33.99 36.87 18.00
C LEU A 177 33.92 35.74 19.02
N GLU A 178 34.06 36.09 20.30
CA GLU A 178 33.97 35.15 21.41
C GLU A 178 32.58 34.52 21.50
N ASP A 179 32.57 33.25 21.88
CA ASP A 179 31.40 32.37 22.00
C ASP A 179 30.38 32.92 23.03
N GLY A 180 29.38 33.62 22.51
CA GLY A 180 28.21 34.06 23.26
C GLY A 180 27.23 32.91 23.46
N ASN A 181 27.26 32.36 24.67
CA ASN A 181 26.37 31.35 25.22
C ASN A 181 24.87 31.71 25.01
N ALA A 182 24.16 30.97 24.16
CA ALA A 182 22.72 31.12 23.94
C ALA A 182 21.98 29.83 24.29
N GLU A 183 21.73 29.64 25.59
CA GLU A 183 20.77 28.65 26.09
C GLU A 183 19.33 29.09 25.74
N GLY A 184 18.87 28.71 24.56
CA GLY A 184 17.50 28.90 24.10
C GLY A 184 16.65 27.64 24.33
N SER A 185 16.13 27.50 25.55
CA SER A 185 15.08 26.55 25.92
C SER A 185 13.86 26.70 25.00
N ASN A 186 13.44 25.61 24.34
CA ASN A 186 12.20 25.57 23.56
C ASN A 186 11.30 24.43 24.03
N THR A 187 10.75 24.56 25.24
CA THR A 187 9.61 23.77 25.71
C THR A 187 8.33 24.33 25.08
N ILE A 188 7.88 23.72 24.00
CA ILE A 188 6.54 23.91 23.44
C ILE A 188 5.56 23.12 24.34
N ARG A 189 4.86 23.82 25.24
CA ARG A 189 3.68 23.29 25.94
C ARG A 189 2.47 23.43 25.01
N SER A 190 1.94 22.32 24.53
CA SER A 190 0.60 22.25 23.94
C SER A 190 -0.45 22.45 25.04
N PRO A 191 -1.49 23.27 24.84
CA PRO A 191 -2.62 23.33 25.76
C PRO A 191 -3.55 22.13 25.52
N GLU A 192 -3.87 21.40 26.59
CA GLU A 192 -4.94 20.39 26.62
C GLU A 192 -6.31 21.08 26.44
N PRO A 193 -7.26 20.49 25.70
CA PRO A 193 -8.62 20.99 25.65
C PRO A 193 -9.41 20.53 26.90
N ASP A 194 -9.90 21.51 27.65
CA ASP A 194 -10.89 21.36 28.72
C ASP A 194 -12.16 20.67 28.20
N ILE A 195 -12.43 19.46 28.69
CA ILE A 195 -13.72 18.78 28.50
C ILE A 195 -14.47 18.84 29.83
N SER A 196 -15.01 20.01 30.15
CA SER A 196 -16.05 20.17 31.17
C SER A 196 -17.29 20.83 30.54
N GLY A 197 -18.02 20.01 29.76
CA GLY A 197 -19.35 20.33 29.27
C GLY A 197 -20.40 19.59 30.07
N SER A 198 -20.86 20.19 31.16
CA SER A 198 -22.14 19.88 31.80
C SER A 198 -23.30 20.30 30.87
N GLY A 199 -24.32 19.46 30.72
CA GLY A 199 -25.58 19.90 30.10
C GLY A 199 -26.58 18.77 29.89
N ASN A 200 -27.52 18.68 30.85
CA ASN A 200 -28.88 18.12 30.82
C ASN A 200 -29.15 16.71 30.27
#